data_AF-A0A974BXG3-F1
#
_entry.id   AF-A0A974BXG3-F1
#
_cell.length_a   1.000
_cell.length_b   1.000
_cell.length_c   1.000
_cell.angle_alpha   90.00
_cell.angle_beta   90.00
_cell.angle_gamma   90.00
#
_symmetry.space_group_name_H-M   'P 1'
#
loop_
_entity.id
_entity.type
_entity.pdbx_description
1 polymer ?
#
loop_
_entity_poly.entity_id
_entity_poly.type
_entity_poly.pdbx_seq_one_letter_code
_entity_poly.pdbx_strand_id
1 'polypeptide(L)' 'MPLKKRTIMDLSIDFFTINTNSIKNKKTRFVAYEYLKDIDADIIFLQETRLSSLNDIKEAKREWREGLSFWSLGTEPAGG' A
#
# COMPACT_ATOMS: atom_id res chain seq x y z
N MET A 1 -26.04 -35.20 0.04
CA MET A 1 -26.43 -33.92 0.66
C MET A 1 -26.23 -32.81 -0.38
N PRO A 2 -27.25 -32.01 -0.75
CA PRO A 2 -27.03 -30.95 -1.72
C PRO A 2 -26.28 -29.80 -1.04
N LEU A 3 -25.17 -29.38 -1.64
CA LEU A 3 -24.44 -28.17 -1.23
C LEU A 3 -25.35 -26.97 -1.50
N LYS A 4 -25.76 -26.27 -0.44
CA LYS A 4 -26.45 -24.98 -0.57
C LYS A 4 -25.52 -24.01 -1.30
N LYS A 5 -25.91 -23.54 -2.50
CA LYS A 5 -25.31 -22.34 -3.11
C LYS A 5 -25.49 -21.19 -2.12
N ARG A 6 -24.38 -20.73 -1.53
CA ARG A 6 -24.34 -19.45 -0.83
C ARG A 6 -24.11 -18.39 -1.89
N THR A 7 -25.15 -17.63 -2.21
CA THR A 7 -25.00 -16.36 -2.91
C THR A 7 -24.31 -15.41 -1.95
N ILE A 8 -23.05 -15.06 -2.23
CA ILE A 8 -22.42 -13.91 -1.58
C ILE A 8 -23.06 -12.71 -2.27
N MET A 9 -23.84 -11.91 -1.51
CA MET A 9 -24.41 -10.65 -2.00
C MET A 9 -23.29 -9.77 -2.55
N ASP A 10 -23.60 -8.89 -3.52
CA ASP A 10 -22.68 -7.97 -4.22
C ASP A 10 -21.55 -7.43 -3.32
N LEU A 11 -20.46 -8.20 -3.23
CA LEU A 11 -19.25 -7.82 -2.51
C LEU A 11 -18.30 -7.31 -3.58
N SER A 12 -18.31 -6.00 -3.80
CA SER A 12 -17.24 -5.34 -4.56
C SER A 12 -16.04 -5.17 -3.64
N ILE A 13 -14.84 -5.44 -4.15
CA ILE A 13 -13.59 -5.07 -3.51
C ILE A 13 -12.82 -4.26 -4.53
N ASP A 14 -12.56 -3.00 -4.19
CA ASP A 14 -11.87 -2.07 -5.06
C ASP A 14 -10.39 -2.03 -4.73
N PHE A 15 -9.57 -2.19 -5.77
CA PHE A 15 -8.12 -2.21 -5.66
C PHE A 15 -7.54 -1.01 -6.38
N PHE A 16 -6.63 -0.30 -5.71
CA PHE A 16 -5.84 0.74 -6.33
C PHE A 16 -4.36 0.32 -6.33
N THR A 17 -3.69 0.50 -7.46
CA THR A 17 -2.26 0.19 -7.58
C THR A 17 -1.51 1.37 -8.17
N ILE A 18 -0.39 1.74 -7.57
CA ILE A 18 0.42 2.85 -8.05
C ILE A 18 1.91 2.59 -7.83
N ASN A 19 2.66 2.85 -8.91
CA ASN A 19 4.10 2.98 -8.84
C ASN A 19 4.44 4.38 -8.31
N THR A 20 5.14 4.41 -7.17
CA THR A 20 5.42 5.65 -6.46
C THR A 20 6.77 6.29 -6.82
N ASN A 21 7.49 5.71 -7.79
CA ASN A 21 8.76 6.17 -8.34
C ASN A 21 9.74 6.68 -7.26
N SER A 22 9.99 5.86 -6.25
CA SER A 22 10.93 6.17 -5.17
C SER A 22 10.48 7.32 -4.27
N ILE A 23 9.53 7.05 -3.39
CA ILE A 23 9.21 7.94 -2.27
C ILE A 23 10.35 7.94 -1.23
N LYS A 24 11.48 8.55 -1.58
CA LYS A 24 12.72 8.51 -0.80
C LYS A 24 12.68 9.41 0.42
N ASN A 25 12.13 10.63 0.28
CA ASN A 25 12.14 11.62 1.35
C ASN A 25 10.77 11.72 2.04
N LYS A 26 10.80 12.10 3.31
CA LYS A 26 9.63 12.21 4.19
C LYS A 26 8.54 13.13 3.63
N LYS A 27 8.92 14.24 2.98
CA LYS A 27 7.96 15.21 2.45
C LYS A 27 7.16 14.62 1.28
N THR A 28 7.83 13.99 0.34
CA THR A 28 7.19 13.32 -0.79
C THR A 28 6.30 12.17 -0.32
N ARG A 29 6.72 11.45 0.73
CA ARG A 29 5.92 10.37 1.34
C ARG A 29 4.65 10.86 1.98
N PHE A 30 4.75 11.93 2.75
CA PHE A 30 3.59 12.58 3.34
C PHE A 30 2.57 12.98 2.27
N VAL A 31 3.00 13.67 1.20
CA VAL A 31 2.09 14.08 0.11
C VAL A 31 1.44 12.87 -0.58
N ALA A 32 2.23 11.84 -0.87
CA ALA A 32 1.69 10.61 -1.47
C ALA A 32 0.67 9.94 -0.55
N TYR A 33 0.94 9.87 0.75
CA TYR A 33 0.01 9.28 1.71
C TYR A 33 -1.28 10.08 1.81
N GLU A 34 -1.23 11.41 1.92
CA GLU A 34 -2.44 12.24 1.92
C GLU A 34 -3.29 12.00 0.67
N TYR A 35 -2.67 11.92 -0.51
CA TYR A 35 -3.39 11.60 -1.74
C TYR A 35 -4.04 10.19 -1.69
N LEU A 36 -3.33 9.19 -1.19
CA LEU A 36 -3.83 7.81 -1.08
C LEU A 36 -5.01 7.68 -0.11
N LYS A 37 -5.10 8.53 0.92
CA LYS A 37 -6.21 8.51 1.88
C LYS A 37 -7.54 8.91 1.26
N ASP A 38 -7.48 9.78 0.25
CA ASP A 38 -8.67 10.27 -0.45
C ASP A 38 -9.14 9.30 -1.55
N ILE A 39 -8.41 8.21 -1.79
CA ILE A 39 -8.80 7.16 -2.73
C ILE A 39 -9.79 6.24 -2.04
N ASP A 40 -11.00 6.18 -2.60
CA ASP A 40 -12.05 5.24 -2.20
C ASP A 40 -11.72 3.83 -2.74
N ALA A 41 -10.76 3.16 -2.10
CA ALA A 41 -10.36 1.79 -2.42
C ALA A 41 -10.20 0.97 -1.13
N ASP A 42 -10.62 -0.29 -1.18
CA ASP A 42 -10.48 -1.22 -0.05
C ASP A 42 -9.02 -1.62 0.17
N ILE A 43 -8.26 -1.76 -0.92
CA ILE A 43 -6.87 -2.24 -0.89
C ILE A 43 -6.01 -1.40 -1.83
N ILE A 44 -4.90 -0.88 -1.28
CA ILE A 44 -3.91 -0.08 -2.01
C ILE A 44 -2.58 -0.83 -2.10
N PHE A 45 -2.06 -1.01 -3.31
CA PHE A 45 -0.73 -1.55 -3.58
C PHE A 45 0.23 -0.45 -4.02
N LEU A 46 1.37 -0.33 -3.33
CA LEU A 46 2.42 0.63 -3.64
C LEU A 46 3.66 -0.09 -4.17
N GLN A 47 4.12 0.29 -5.34
CA GLN A 47 5.39 -0.20 -5.90
C GLN A 47 6.47 0.89 -5.89
N GLU A 48 7.73 0.44 -5.98
CA GLU A 48 8.93 1.31 -5.98
C GLU A 48 9.01 2.28 -4.81
N THR A 49 8.56 1.88 -3.62
CA THR A 49 8.68 2.73 -2.42
C THR A 49 10.14 2.98 -2.01
N ARG A 50 11.06 2.09 -2.45
CA ARG A 50 12.50 2.10 -2.16
C ARG A 50 12.83 2.21 -0.67
N LEU A 51 12.02 1.56 0.16
CA LEU A 51 12.33 1.34 1.57
C LEU A 51 13.52 0.38 1.66
N SER A 52 14.66 0.90 2.07
CA SER A 52 15.97 0.24 2.00
C SER A 52 16.45 -0.29 3.35
N SER A 53 15.79 0.13 4.43
CA SER A 53 16.16 -0.24 5.79
C SER A 53 14.93 -0.60 6.64
N LEU A 54 15.16 -1.35 7.72
CA LEU A 54 14.13 -1.59 8.73
C LEU A 54 13.66 -0.28 9.38
N ASN A 55 14.50 0.76 9.41
CA ASN A 55 14.10 2.06 9.91
C ASN A 55 13.09 2.71 8.96
N ASP A 56 13.32 2.66 7.66
CA ASP A 56 12.41 3.21 6.64
C ASP A 56 11.02 2.57 6.76
N ILE A 57 10.97 1.25 6.97
CA ILE A 57 9.71 0.52 7.20
C ILE A 57 9.02 1.00 8.48
N LYS A 58 9.75 1.15 9.59
CA LYS A 58 9.19 1.66 10.85
C LYS A 58 8.63 3.07 10.67
N GLU A 59 9.32 3.91 9.91
CA GLU A 59 8.85 5.27 9.60
C GLU A 59 7.62 5.26 8.70
N ALA A 60 7.64 4.50 7.61
CA ALA A 60 6.51 4.35 6.69
C ALA A 60 5.26 3.87 7.43
N LYS A 61 5.40 2.89 8.33
CA LYS A 61 4.30 2.36 9.17
C LYS A 61 3.80 3.36 10.21
N ARG A 62 4.66 4.23 10.74
CA ARG A 62 4.27 5.30 11.68
C ARG A 62 3.54 6.45 10.98
N GLU A 63 3.91 6.70 9.72
CA GLU A 63 3.37 7.79 8.92
C GLU A 63 2.05 7.44 8.25
N TRP A 64 1.88 6.18 7.83
CA TRP A 64 0.60 5.66 7.37
C TRP A 64 -0.31 5.39 8.56
N ARG A 65 -1.44 6.11 8.64
CA ARG A 65 -2.37 6.06 9.78
C ARG A 65 -3.69 5.38 9.47
N GLU A 66 -3.91 4.96 8.22
CA GLU A 66 -5.20 4.43 7.79
C GLU A 66 -5.19 2.90 7.72
N GLY A 67 -6.03 2.26 8.52
CA GLY A 67 -6.20 0.80 8.45
C GLY A 67 -4.91 -0.01 8.65
N LEU A 68 -4.95 -1.28 8.22
CA LEU A 68 -3.81 -2.18 8.31
C LEU A 68 -2.84 -1.95 7.15
N SER A 69 -1.54 -2.00 7.43
CA SER A 69 -0.50 -1.89 6.39
C SER A 69 0.61 -2.91 6.57
N PHE A 70 1.11 -3.39 5.43
CA PHE A 70 2.23 -4.32 5.31
C PHE A 70 3.29 -3.68 4.44
N TRP A 71 4.54 -3.78 4.87
CA TRP A 71 5.68 -3.13 4.23
C TRP A 71 6.81 -4.13 4.09
N SER A 72 7.46 -4.15 2.93
CA SER A 72 8.60 -5.01 2.65
C SER A 72 9.84 -4.18 2.30
N LEU A 73 11.02 -4.77 2.53
CA LEU A 73 12.26 -4.20 2.04
C LEU A 73 12.33 -4.40 0.53
N GLY A 74 12.75 -3.36 -0.19
CA GLY A 74 13.24 -3.55 -1.55
C GLY A 74 14.59 -4.26 -1.48
N THR A 75 14.65 -5.51 -1.91
CA THR A 75 15.88 -6.34 -1.83
C THR A 75 16.93 -5.97 -2.87
N GLU A 76 16.58 -5.20 -3.90
CA GLU A 76 17.50 -4.82 -4.98
C GLU A 76 17.65 -3.29 -5.08
N PRO A 77 18.88 -2.75 -5.16
CA PRO A 77 19.08 -1.41 -5.67
C PRO A 77 18.57 -1.40 -7.12
N ALA A 78 17.55 -0.60 -7.42
CA ALA A 78 17.11 -0.41 -8.81
C ALA A 78 18.32 0.06 -9.62
N GLY A 79 18.78 -0.79 -10.55
CA GLY A 79 19.79 -0.44 -11.53
C GLY A 79 19.26 0.69 -12.40
N GLY A 80 19.64 1.92 -12.03
CA GLY A 80 19.52 3.12 -12.84
C GLY A 80 20.90 3.69 -13.01
#